data_AF-A0A852YVX1-F1
#
_entry.id   AF-A0A852YVX1-F1
#
_cell.length_a   1.000
_cell.length_b   1.000
_cell.length_c   1.000
_cell.angle_alpha   90.00
_cell.angle_beta   90.00
_cell.angle_gamma   90.00
#
_symmetry.space_group_name_H-M   'P 1'
#
loop_
_entity.id
_entity.type
_entity.pdbx_description
1 polymer ?
#
loop_
_entity_poly.entity_id
_entity_poly.type
_entity_poly.pdbx_seq_one_letter_code
_entity_poly.pdbx_strand_id
1 'polypeptide(L)'
;MSSPYDVACWLAGHDFAVFPLRPHGKRPFGNCRSCGNGRCTLHECPCLANDRPCHGLLAATTDLGQVTRWWRYTPKANIGIHTGRSGLVVLDLDRKPGPPAPAARDVPTPVTDGLQALHAITAAEQVPWPDTLTVCTPSEGRHLYFRCPEGLSVSSDASGRMGHQIDIRAEGGYVVAPGCEIYSPPEDREGTYQRCSHTTGIADLPEWLCNRALPPPPAQPEPRQAPNLPAALPGRHTETYWRRIWHDELDKVETRPGERWRLLYAAARRLANLATHDQAPWSETEATEALLAAALRRRQHTGKPTEEAIARRNITRGWQRGTRDTPDSLHGLGRTRPSGRAETPAEPSRGGTGQLRKQSSGACGRLSGSTTDTAGRGGSSDQRPNTPPTDQHSSHEGAA
;
A
#
# COMPACT_ATOMS: atom_id res chain seq x y z
N MET A 1 29.05 -17.77 -4.99
CA MET A 1 27.66 -17.34 -4.73
C MET A 1 26.94 -18.49 -4.06
N SER A 2 26.37 -18.28 -2.88
CA SER A 2 25.57 -19.31 -2.20
C SER A 2 24.28 -19.55 -2.99
N SER A 3 23.85 -20.80 -3.13
CA SER A 3 22.61 -21.09 -3.86
C SER A 3 21.39 -20.58 -3.06
N PRO A 4 20.23 -20.33 -3.70
CA PRO A 4 19.00 -19.99 -2.97
C PRO A 4 18.64 -21.03 -1.90
N TYR A 5 18.98 -22.30 -2.13
CA TYR A 5 18.82 -23.36 -1.15
C TYR A 5 19.68 -23.15 0.10
N ASP A 6 20.98 -22.86 -0.08
CA ASP A 6 21.89 -22.65 1.05
C ASP A 6 21.46 -21.45 1.90
N VAL A 7 20.99 -20.38 1.25
CA VAL A 7 20.46 -19.20 1.93
C VAL A 7 19.17 -19.53 2.67
N ALA A 8 18.26 -20.30 2.07
CA ALA A 8 17.02 -20.71 2.73
C ALA A 8 17.28 -21.60 3.96
N CYS A 9 18.21 -22.55 3.88
CA CYS A 9 18.63 -23.37 5.01
C CYS A 9 19.29 -22.53 6.10
N TRP A 10 20.16 -21.59 5.73
CA TRP A 10 20.78 -20.68 6.69
C TRP A 10 19.73 -19.85 7.43
N LEU A 11 18.76 -19.27 6.72
CA LEU A 11 17.66 -18.50 7.29
C LEU A 11 16.81 -19.35 8.25
N ALA A 12 16.37 -20.53 7.81
CA ALA A 12 15.58 -21.44 8.63
C ALA A 12 16.31 -21.89 9.89
N GLY A 13 17.63 -22.12 9.81
CA GLY A 13 18.49 -22.44 10.96
C GLY A 13 18.72 -21.28 11.94
N HIS A 14 18.32 -20.06 11.57
CA HIS A 14 18.35 -18.87 12.44
C HIS A 14 16.93 -18.38 12.78
N ASP A 15 15.97 -19.30 12.82
CA ASP A 15 14.58 -19.07 13.20
C ASP A 15 13.80 -18.11 12.28
N PHE A 16 14.26 -17.91 11.04
CA PHE A 16 13.48 -17.21 10.03
C PHE A 16 12.56 -18.19 9.30
N ALA A 17 11.24 -18.00 9.42
CA ALA A 17 10.26 -18.81 8.72
C ALA A 17 10.27 -18.47 7.22
N VAL A 18 10.73 -19.41 6.40
CA VAL A 18 10.91 -19.22 4.95
C VAL A 18 9.91 -20.03 4.13
N PHE A 19 9.68 -19.59 2.90
CA PHE A 19 8.91 -20.33 1.90
C PHE A 19 9.35 -20.00 0.46
N PRO A 20 9.04 -20.87 -0.52
CA PRO A 20 9.45 -20.66 -1.91
C PRO A 20 8.61 -19.58 -2.60
N LEU A 21 9.29 -18.64 -3.24
CA LEU A 21 8.73 -17.71 -4.23
C LEU A 21 9.00 -18.24 -5.64
N ARG A 22 8.20 -17.79 -6.60
CA ARG A 22 8.44 -18.10 -8.01
C ARG A 22 9.87 -17.69 -8.41
N PRO A 23 10.56 -18.50 -9.23
CA PRO A 23 11.87 -18.14 -9.74
C PRO A 23 11.85 -16.73 -10.32
N HIS A 24 12.81 -15.92 -9.90
CA HIS A 24 13.01 -14.56 -10.42
C HIS A 24 11.83 -13.61 -10.24
N GLY A 25 10.97 -13.89 -9.26
CA GLY A 25 9.82 -13.06 -8.91
C GLY A 25 9.64 -12.87 -7.41
N LYS A 26 8.68 -12.00 -7.05
CA LYS A 26 8.34 -11.68 -5.64
C LYS A 26 7.12 -12.44 -5.11
N ARG A 27 6.48 -13.24 -5.96
CA ARG A 27 5.18 -13.88 -5.67
C ARG A 27 5.34 -15.31 -5.21
N PRO A 28 4.56 -15.78 -4.22
CA PRO A 28 4.55 -17.18 -3.86
C PRO A 28 4.06 -18.06 -5.01
N PHE A 29 4.37 -19.34 -4.93
CA PHE A 29 3.66 -20.33 -5.74
C PHE A 29 2.16 -20.29 -5.41
N GLY A 30 1.33 -20.41 -6.46
CA GLY A 30 -0.12 -20.47 -6.29
C GLY A 30 -0.54 -21.81 -5.71
N ASN A 31 -1.67 -21.83 -5.02
CA ASN A 31 -2.27 -23.08 -4.58
C ASN A 31 -2.58 -23.98 -5.77
N CYS A 32 -2.48 -25.30 -5.57
CA CYS A 32 -3.06 -26.24 -6.52
C CYS A 32 -4.59 -26.04 -6.58
N ARG A 33 -5.24 -26.54 -7.63
CA ARG A 33 -6.70 -26.36 -7.82
C ARG A 33 -7.52 -26.86 -6.63
N SER A 34 -7.10 -27.95 -5.98
CA SER A 34 -7.81 -28.51 -4.82
C SER A 34 -7.68 -27.60 -3.59
N CYS A 35 -6.46 -27.21 -3.23
CA CYS A 35 -6.17 -26.33 -2.10
C CYS A 35 -6.79 -24.93 -2.30
N GLY A 36 -6.78 -24.41 -3.53
CA GLY A 36 -7.44 -23.16 -3.88
C GLY A 36 -8.96 -23.17 -3.67
N ASN A 37 -9.58 -24.36 -3.67
CA ASN A 37 -11.00 -24.56 -3.37
C ASN A 37 -11.26 -24.90 -1.89
N GLY A 38 -10.26 -24.77 -1.01
CA GLY A 38 -10.42 -25.01 0.43
C GLY A 38 -10.57 -26.48 0.83
N ARG A 39 -10.10 -27.42 -0.01
CA ARG A 39 -10.27 -28.87 0.22
C ARG A 39 -9.24 -29.48 1.17
N CYS A 40 -8.35 -28.70 1.75
CA CYS A 40 -7.42 -29.16 2.78
C CYS A 40 -7.04 -28.03 3.74
N THR A 41 -6.54 -28.40 4.90
CA THR A 41 -5.86 -27.50 5.84
C THR A 41 -4.36 -27.44 5.51
N LEU A 42 -3.61 -26.54 6.16
CA LEU A 42 -2.16 -26.46 6.00
C LEU A 42 -1.48 -27.76 6.44
N HIS A 43 -1.89 -28.30 7.60
CA HIS A 43 -1.26 -29.45 8.24
C HIS A 43 -1.51 -30.76 7.47
N GLU A 44 -2.67 -30.87 6.84
CA GLU A 44 -3.10 -32.07 6.10
C GLU A 44 -2.93 -31.89 4.59
N CYS A 45 -2.20 -30.87 4.15
CA CYS A 45 -2.06 -30.57 2.73
C CYS A 45 -1.20 -31.64 2.03
N PRO A 46 -1.76 -32.45 1.10
CA PRO A 46 -0.99 -33.46 0.41
C PRO A 46 0.10 -32.86 -0.46
N CYS A 47 -0.04 -31.62 -0.94
CA CYS A 47 0.99 -30.97 -1.74
C CYS A 47 2.27 -30.73 -0.93
N LEU A 48 2.14 -30.32 0.33
CA LEU A 48 3.29 -30.07 1.21
C LEU A 48 4.01 -31.39 1.57
N ALA A 49 3.24 -32.46 1.77
CA ALA A 49 3.76 -33.80 1.99
C ALA A 49 4.44 -34.42 0.75
N ASN A 50 4.05 -33.98 -0.45
CA ASN A 50 4.62 -34.41 -1.73
C ASN A 50 5.59 -33.35 -2.33
N ASP A 51 6.27 -32.60 -1.47
CA ASP A 51 7.37 -31.68 -1.81
C ASP A 51 7.02 -30.50 -2.71
N ARG A 52 5.73 -30.24 -2.94
CA ARG A 52 5.27 -29.13 -3.80
C ARG A 52 4.99 -27.88 -2.96
N PRO A 53 5.58 -26.72 -3.31
CA PRO A 53 5.22 -25.46 -2.69
C PRO A 53 3.71 -25.17 -2.88
N CYS A 54 2.98 -24.99 -1.79
CA CYS A 54 1.55 -24.66 -1.76
C CYS A 54 1.27 -23.80 -0.52
N HIS A 55 0.14 -23.06 -0.51
CA HIS A 55 -0.26 -22.15 0.59
C HIS A 55 0.65 -20.95 0.82
N GLY A 56 1.71 -20.78 0.01
CA GLY A 56 2.57 -19.61 -0.04
C GLY A 56 3.04 -19.17 1.36
N LEU A 57 2.76 -17.91 1.70
CA LEU A 57 3.08 -17.32 2.99
C LEU A 57 2.63 -18.19 4.18
N LEU A 58 1.43 -18.76 4.12
CA LEU A 58 0.85 -19.51 5.23
C LEU A 58 1.64 -20.79 5.54
N ALA A 59 2.39 -21.31 4.56
CA ALA A 59 3.24 -22.49 4.72
C ALA A 59 4.65 -22.17 5.24
N ALA A 60 5.01 -20.90 5.45
CA ALA A 60 6.35 -20.53 5.91
C ALA A 60 6.78 -21.31 7.16
N THR A 61 8.00 -21.86 7.12
CA THR A 61 8.49 -22.82 8.11
C THR A 61 9.98 -22.64 8.38
N THR A 62 10.42 -23.10 9.55
CA THR A 62 11.83 -23.28 9.93
C THR A 62 12.28 -24.74 9.85
N ASP A 63 11.36 -25.68 9.52
CA ASP A 63 11.70 -27.09 9.34
C ASP A 63 12.62 -27.29 8.13
N LEU A 64 13.89 -27.57 8.41
CA LEU A 64 14.93 -27.83 7.40
C LEU A 64 14.58 -29.00 6.49
N GLY A 65 13.84 -30.00 6.97
CA GLY A 65 13.36 -31.10 6.16
C GLY A 65 12.41 -30.61 5.05
N GLN A 66 11.44 -29.77 5.41
CA GLN A 66 10.51 -29.17 4.44
C GLN A 66 11.21 -28.21 3.48
N VAL A 67 12.13 -27.38 3.98
CA VAL A 67 12.94 -26.47 3.15
C VAL A 67 13.75 -27.27 2.11
N THR A 68 14.42 -28.34 2.53
CA THR A 68 15.18 -29.22 1.64
C THR A 68 14.30 -29.82 0.55
N ARG A 69 13.11 -30.31 0.92
CA ARG A 69 12.16 -30.90 -0.03
C ARG A 69 11.68 -29.89 -1.08
N TRP A 70 11.34 -28.66 -0.67
CA TRP A 70 10.93 -27.62 -1.61
C TRP A 70 12.02 -27.22 -2.59
N TRP A 71 13.26 -27.00 -2.13
CA TRP A 71 14.34 -26.58 -3.03
C TRP A 71 14.89 -27.72 -3.89
N ARG A 72 14.68 -28.99 -3.51
CA ARG A 72 14.85 -30.12 -4.44
C ARG A 72 13.84 -30.08 -5.59
N TYR A 73 12.58 -29.76 -5.28
CA TYR A 73 11.52 -29.68 -6.29
C TYR A 73 11.64 -28.42 -7.16
N THR A 74 12.01 -27.28 -6.58
CA THR A 74 12.18 -26.00 -7.28
C THR A 74 13.55 -25.34 -6.97
N PRO A 75 14.66 -25.81 -7.57
CA PRO A 75 16.01 -25.32 -7.22
C PRO A 75 16.25 -23.83 -7.46
N LYS A 76 15.49 -23.23 -8.39
CA LYS A 76 15.58 -21.81 -8.77
C LYS A 76 14.58 -20.92 -8.03
N ALA A 77 13.85 -21.45 -7.03
CA ALA A 77 12.90 -20.64 -6.28
C ALA A 77 13.62 -19.52 -5.52
N ASN A 78 13.05 -18.31 -5.59
CA ASN A 78 13.42 -17.23 -4.69
C ASN A 78 12.88 -17.54 -3.28
N ILE A 79 13.33 -16.77 -2.30
CA ILE A 79 13.05 -17.03 -0.89
C ILE A 79 12.16 -15.91 -0.34
N GLY A 80 11.02 -16.28 0.21
CA GLY A 80 10.17 -15.39 1.00
C GLY A 80 10.43 -15.62 2.48
N ILE A 81 10.56 -14.54 3.25
CA ILE A 81 10.68 -14.57 4.72
C ILE A 81 9.37 -14.06 5.30
N HIS A 82 8.66 -14.90 6.03
CA HIS A 82 7.45 -14.49 6.76
C HIS A 82 7.86 -13.62 7.94
N THR A 83 7.52 -12.33 7.89
CA THR A 83 8.03 -11.34 8.85
C THR A 83 7.50 -11.60 10.27
N GLY A 84 6.18 -11.78 10.42
CA GLY A 84 5.56 -12.05 11.73
C GLY A 84 6.09 -13.30 12.45
N ARG A 85 6.02 -14.48 11.80
CA ARG A 85 6.57 -15.75 12.31
C ARG A 85 8.07 -15.73 12.60
N SER A 86 8.81 -14.79 12.02
CA SER A 86 10.25 -14.63 12.26
C SER A 86 10.56 -13.58 13.34
N GLY A 87 9.54 -13.03 14.02
CA GLY A 87 9.71 -11.96 15.00
C GLY A 87 10.25 -10.67 14.39
N LEU A 88 9.90 -10.37 13.13
CA LEU A 88 10.40 -9.22 12.39
C LEU A 88 9.31 -8.17 12.12
N VAL A 89 9.73 -6.91 12.18
CA VAL A 89 9.06 -5.76 11.59
C VAL A 89 10.00 -5.16 10.56
N VAL A 90 9.57 -5.08 9.30
CA VAL A 90 10.38 -4.50 8.22
C VAL A 90 9.68 -3.26 7.69
N LEU A 91 10.42 -2.14 7.62
CA LEU A 91 9.97 -0.94 6.92
C LEU A 91 10.40 -1.03 5.46
N ASP A 92 9.43 -1.07 4.56
CA ASP A 92 9.60 -1.14 3.11
C ASP A 92 9.43 0.29 2.55
N LEU A 93 10.58 0.95 2.35
CA LEU A 93 10.68 2.32 1.85
C LEU A 93 10.63 2.30 0.32
N ASP A 94 9.48 2.64 -0.24
CA ASP A 94 9.25 2.66 -1.67
C ASP A 94 9.73 3.95 -2.34
N ARG A 95 10.11 3.87 -3.62
CA ARG A 95 10.43 5.02 -4.49
C ARG A 95 9.58 5.03 -5.74
N LYS A 96 8.26 5.01 -5.53
CA LYS A 96 7.26 5.05 -6.60
C LYS A 96 7.08 6.50 -7.07
N PRO A 97 7.08 6.76 -8.39
CA PRO A 97 6.80 8.10 -8.91
C PRO A 97 5.42 8.59 -8.46
N GLY A 98 5.36 9.82 -7.99
CA GLY A 98 4.13 10.44 -7.51
C GLY A 98 4.33 11.93 -7.21
N PRO A 99 3.23 12.69 -7.04
CA PRO A 99 3.32 14.07 -6.58
C PRO A 99 3.88 14.11 -5.15
N PRO A 100 4.58 15.20 -4.76
CA PRO A 100 4.99 15.41 -3.39
C PRO A 100 3.81 15.32 -2.42
N ALA A 101 4.04 14.74 -1.25
CA ALA A 101 3.05 14.63 -0.18
C ALA A 101 3.74 14.86 1.18
N PRO A 102 2.97 15.16 2.25
CA PRO A 102 3.52 15.17 3.61
C PRO A 102 4.24 13.86 3.95
N ALA A 103 5.40 13.94 4.61
CA ALA A 103 6.18 12.78 5.03
C ALA A 103 5.40 11.83 5.94
N ALA A 104 4.60 12.38 6.85
CA ALA A 104 3.65 11.63 7.66
C ALA A 104 2.46 12.53 8.03
N ARG A 105 1.44 11.98 8.71
CA ARG A 105 0.26 12.75 9.16
C ARG A 105 0.66 13.95 10.04
N ASP A 106 1.69 13.76 10.84
CA ASP A 106 2.22 14.67 11.84
C ASP A 106 3.52 15.35 11.40
N VAL A 107 4.05 15.02 10.22
CA VAL A 107 5.25 15.61 9.63
C VAL A 107 4.87 16.21 8.27
N PRO A 108 4.52 17.51 8.20
CA PRO A 108 3.97 18.13 6.99
C PRO A 108 5.00 18.37 5.87
N THR A 109 6.28 18.11 6.13
CA THR A 109 7.38 18.26 5.18
C THR A 109 7.07 17.54 3.87
N PRO A 110 7.03 18.25 2.72
CA PRO A 110 6.80 17.63 1.43
C PRO A 110 7.96 16.72 1.03
N VAL A 111 7.65 15.49 0.63
CA VAL A 111 8.59 14.46 0.19
C VAL A 111 8.05 13.74 -1.04
N THR A 112 8.94 13.13 -1.83
CA THR A 112 8.55 12.42 -3.07
C THR A 112 8.58 10.90 -2.94
N ASP A 113 9.23 10.35 -1.92
CA ASP A 113 9.41 8.91 -1.73
C ASP A 113 9.59 8.53 -0.25
N GLY A 114 9.61 7.22 0.02
CA GLY A 114 9.71 6.66 1.37
C GLY A 114 11.06 6.89 2.05
N LEU A 115 12.15 7.07 1.29
CA LEU A 115 13.46 7.39 1.87
C LEU A 115 13.46 8.82 2.41
N GLN A 116 12.97 9.77 1.60
CA GLN A 116 12.79 11.15 2.04
C GLN A 116 11.78 11.25 3.18
N ALA A 117 10.70 10.46 3.15
CA ALA A 117 9.72 10.41 4.21
C ALA A 117 10.37 9.98 5.54
N LEU A 118 11.11 8.87 5.55
CA LEU A 118 11.80 8.41 6.76
C LEU A 118 12.82 9.44 7.23
N HIS A 119 13.59 10.06 6.32
CA HIS A 119 14.54 11.10 6.67
C HIS A 119 13.85 12.30 7.36
N ALA A 120 12.76 12.80 6.79
CA ALA A 120 11.98 13.90 7.36
C ALA A 120 11.38 13.53 8.73
N ILE A 121 10.91 12.29 8.90
CA ILE A 121 10.40 11.79 10.18
C ILE A 121 11.54 11.74 11.21
N THR A 122 12.70 11.17 10.87
CA THR A 122 13.85 11.12 11.81
C THR A 122 14.32 12.52 12.22
N ALA A 123 14.28 13.49 11.30
CA ALA A 123 14.59 14.88 11.59
C ALA A 123 13.56 15.54 12.53
N ALA A 124 12.27 15.27 12.32
CA ALA A 124 11.19 15.77 13.18
C ALA A 124 11.26 15.19 14.60
N GLU A 125 11.59 13.90 14.72
CA GLU A 125 11.80 13.20 15.98
C GLU A 125 13.16 13.53 16.63
N GLN A 126 14.04 14.25 15.94
CA GLN A 126 15.42 14.59 16.38
C GLN A 126 16.27 13.36 16.71
N VAL A 127 16.10 12.27 15.96
CA VAL A 127 16.83 11.02 16.11
C VAL A 127 17.69 10.74 14.87
N PRO A 128 18.81 10.00 15.00
CA PRO A 128 19.58 9.57 13.84
C PRO A 128 18.79 8.56 12.99
N TRP A 129 19.26 8.36 11.76
CA TRP A 129 18.76 7.28 10.92
C TRP A 129 19.03 5.92 11.59
N PRO A 130 18.10 4.95 11.56
CA PRO A 130 18.28 3.68 12.27
C PRO A 130 19.48 2.88 11.75
N ASP A 131 20.38 2.48 12.65
CA ASP A 131 21.47 1.54 12.33
C ASP A 131 20.98 0.10 12.50
N THR A 132 20.46 -0.47 11.42
CA THR A 132 19.97 -1.85 11.39
C THR A 132 20.23 -2.48 10.02
N LEU A 133 20.10 -3.82 9.93
CA LEU A 133 20.17 -4.54 8.67
C LEU A 133 19.25 -3.89 7.64
N THR A 134 19.85 -3.36 6.58
CA THR A 134 19.16 -2.64 5.51
C THR A 134 19.49 -3.28 4.17
N VAL A 135 18.44 -3.57 3.41
CA VAL A 135 18.52 -4.25 2.11
C VAL A 135 17.98 -3.32 1.03
N CYS A 136 18.81 -3.06 0.04
CA CYS A 136 18.45 -2.34 -1.17
C CYS A 136 17.54 -3.21 -2.04
N THR A 137 16.44 -2.63 -2.50
CA THR A 137 15.48 -3.31 -3.39
C THR A 137 15.78 -2.97 -4.85
N PRO A 138 15.38 -3.81 -5.82
CA PRO A 138 15.54 -3.51 -7.24
C PRO A 138 14.82 -2.23 -7.70
N SER A 139 13.84 -1.75 -6.92
CA SER A 139 13.13 -0.50 -7.18
C SER A 139 13.81 0.73 -6.58
N GLU A 140 15.09 0.63 -6.22
CA GLU A 140 15.90 1.65 -5.54
C GLU A 140 15.41 2.01 -4.12
N GLY A 141 14.42 1.28 -3.60
CA GLY A 141 13.91 1.40 -2.24
C GLY A 141 14.81 0.72 -1.21
N ARG A 142 14.34 0.64 0.04
CA ARG A 142 15.07 -0.02 1.14
C ARG A 142 14.11 -0.82 2.01
N HIS A 143 14.54 -2.01 2.43
CA HIS A 143 13.94 -2.75 3.53
C HIS A 143 14.82 -2.59 4.77
N LEU A 144 14.30 -1.95 5.82
CA LEU A 144 14.97 -1.85 7.13
C LEU A 144 14.38 -2.90 8.05
N TYR A 145 15.19 -3.84 8.52
CA TYR A 145 14.74 -4.96 9.34
C TYR A 145 14.86 -4.62 10.82
N PHE A 146 13.83 -4.91 11.60
CA PHE A 146 13.84 -4.75 13.05
C PHE A 146 13.31 -6.01 13.74
N ARG A 147 13.80 -6.30 14.94
CA ARG A 147 13.17 -7.28 15.84
C ARG A 147 11.91 -6.66 16.41
N CYS A 148 10.83 -7.43 16.42
CA CYS A 148 9.61 -7.04 17.10
C CYS A 148 9.82 -7.20 18.60
N PRO A 149 9.68 -6.14 19.41
CA PRO A 149 9.78 -6.24 20.86
C PRO A 149 8.77 -7.24 21.44
N GLU A 150 9.16 -7.94 22.51
CA GLU A 150 8.25 -8.87 23.19
C GLU A 150 6.98 -8.18 23.67
N GLY A 151 5.84 -8.84 23.52
CA GLY A 151 4.52 -8.30 23.88
C GLY A 151 3.94 -7.29 22.88
N LEU A 152 4.70 -6.86 21.88
CA LEU A 152 4.20 -5.98 20.81
C LEU A 152 3.64 -6.79 19.64
N SER A 153 2.41 -6.50 19.23
CA SER A 153 1.78 -7.10 18.04
C SER A 153 1.67 -6.07 16.93
N VAL A 154 2.56 -6.14 15.94
CA VAL A 154 2.55 -5.27 14.76
C VAL A 154 2.01 -6.04 13.55
N SER A 155 0.90 -5.56 12.99
CA SER A 155 0.36 -6.08 11.73
C SER A 155 0.98 -5.37 10.54
N SER A 156 1.12 -6.09 9.42
CA SER A 156 1.51 -5.45 8.16
C SER A 156 0.51 -4.37 7.76
N ASP A 157 1.03 -3.26 7.25
CA ASP A 157 0.24 -2.09 6.87
C ASP A 157 0.83 -1.44 5.62
N ALA A 158 -0.03 -1.11 4.66
CA ALA A 158 0.33 -0.35 3.46
C ALA A 158 -0.64 0.83 3.27
N SER A 159 -1.17 1.36 4.38
CA SER A 159 -2.17 2.44 4.36
C SER A 159 -1.55 3.84 4.46
N GLY A 160 -0.22 3.91 4.61
CA GLY A 160 0.50 5.15 4.84
C GLY A 160 0.56 5.57 6.31
N ARG A 161 0.27 4.64 7.24
CA ARG A 161 0.32 4.91 8.69
C ARG A 161 1.72 5.32 9.16
N MET A 162 2.74 4.62 8.68
CA MET A 162 4.13 4.91 9.04
C MET A 162 4.61 6.22 8.42
N GLY A 163 4.26 6.45 7.16
CA GLY A 163 4.63 7.63 6.40
C GLY A 163 4.33 7.46 4.92
N HIS A 164 4.57 8.52 4.15
CA HIS A 164 4.41 8.50 2.70
C HIS A 164 5.33 7.45 2.07
N GLN A 165 4.73 6.48 1.36
CA GLN A 165 5.47 5.38 0.70
C GLN A 165 6.35 4.56 1.66
N ILE A 166 5.92 4.43 2.92
CA ILE A 166 6.53 3.51 3.89
C ILE A 166 5.49 2.44 4.24
N ASP A 167 5.70 1.24 3.71
CA ASP A 167 4.92 0.06 4.06
C ASP A 167 5.54 -0.65 5.27
N ILE A 168 4.72 -1.21 6.15
CA ILE A 168 5.11 -2.08 7.25
C ILE A 168 4.88 -3.53 6.83
N ARG A 169 5.93 -4.36 6.87
CA ARG A 169 5.85 -5.82 6.71
C ARG A 169 6.11 -6.47 8.06
N ALA A 170 5.08 -7.02 8.68
CA ALA A 170 5.13 -7.63 10.00
C ALA A 170 4.20 -8.86 10.04
N GLU A 171 3.28 -8.96 11.00
CA GLU A 171 2.30 -10.06 11.03
C GLU A 171 1.45 -10.07 9.75
N GLY A 172 1.19 -11.28 9.22
CA GLY A 172 0.51 -11.47 7.93
C GLY A 172 1.26 -10.97 6.69
N GLY A 173 2.53 -10.58 6.81
CA GLY A 173 3.37 -10.08 5.71
C GLY A 173 4.61 -10.92 5.46
N TYR A 174 5.32 -10.59 4.38
CA TYR A 174 6.63 -11.15 4.06
C TYR A 174 7.48 -10.19 3.26
N VAL A 175 8.77 -10.52 3.19
CA VAL A 175 9.76 -9.86 2.34
C VAL A 175 10.52 -10.88 1.50
N VAL A 176 11.15 -10.41 0.42
CA VAL A 176 12.09 -11.21 -0.36
C VAL A 176 13.44 -11.20 0.34
N ALA A 177 14.07 -12.36 0.46
CA ALA A 177 15.36 -12.49 1.12
C ALA A 177 16.48 -11.75 0.36
N PRO A 178 17.51 -11.26 1.07
CA PRO A 178 18.75 -10.80 0.43
C PRO A 178 19.37 -11.90 -0.43
N GLY A 179 19.95 -11.52 -1.57
CA GLY A 179 20.55 -12.42 -2.57
C GLY A 179 19.58 -12.87 -3.66
N CYS A 180 18.27 -12.70 -3.50
CA CYS A 180 17.31 -13.03 -4.55
C CYS A 180 17.37 -12.04 -5.72
N GLU A 181 17.39 -12.58 -6.93
CA GLU A 181 17.34 -11.85 -8.20
C GLU A 181 15.93 -11.82 -8.74
N ILE A 182 15.56 -10.73 -9.41
CA ILE A 182 14.20 -10.50 -9.91
C ILE A 182 14.32 -9.99 -11.33
N TYR A 183 13.57 -10.61 -12.25
CA TYR A 183 13.54 -10.20 -13.66
C TYR A 183 12.27 -10.65 -14.41
N SER A 184 11.24 -11.17 -13.72
CA SER A 184 10.05 -11.73 -14.37
C SER A 184 8.88 -10.74 -14.46
N PRO A 185 8.15 -10.67 -15.59
CA PRO A 185 6.91 -9.89 -15.68
C PRO A 185 5.89 -10.28 -14.59
N PRO A 186 5.14 -9.33 -14.00
CA PRO A 186 4.96 -7.94 -14.41
C PRO A 186 6.00 -6.98 -13.80
N GLU A 187 7.10 -7.50 -13.26
CA GLU A 187 8.14 -6.68 -12.63
C GLU A 187 8.96 -6.05 -13.77
N ASP A 188 8.60 -4.85 -14.22
CA ASP A 188 9.33 -4.05 -15.24
C ASP A 188 10.75 -3.61 -14.75
N ARG A 189 11.32 -4.33 -13.78
CA ARG A 189 12.59 -4.02 -13.14
C ARG A 189 13.38 -5.30 -12.89
N GLU A 190 14.60 -5.30 -13.38
CA GLU A 190 15.61 -6.31 -13.09
C GLU A 190 16.50 -5.85 -11.93
N GLY A 191 16.87 -6.77 -11.05
CA GLY A 191 17.89 -6.50 -10.04
C GLY A 191 17.89 -7.47 -8.88
N THR A 192 18.81 -7.25 -7.95
CA THR A 192 19.04 -8.13 -6.81
C THR A 192 18.70 -7.43 -5.50
N TYR A 193 18.12 -8.15 -4.55
CA TYR A 193 18.01 -7.70 -3.17
C TYR A 193 19.39 -7.77 -2.52
N GLN A 194 20.02 -6.65 -2.20
CA GLN A 194 21.39 -6.63 -1.68
C GLN A 194 21.49 -5.86 -0.37
N ARG A 195 22.24 -6.38 0.60
CA ARG A 195 22.53 -5.63 1.83
C ARG A 195 23.30 -4.37 1.48
N CYS A 196 22.84 -3.24 2.00
CA CYS A 196 23.51 -1.95 1.84
C CYS A 196 23.72 -1.20 3.16
N SER A 197 23.30 -1.75 4.30
CA SER A 197 23.81 -1.35 5.62
C SER A 197 25.24 -1.83 5.82
N HIS A 198 26.01 -1.13 6.65
CA HIS A 198 27.32 -1.60 7.12
C HIS A 198 27.18 -2.78 8.11
N THR A 199 26.17 -2.72 8.98
CA THR A 199 25.83 -3.79 9.94
C THR A 199 25.11 -4.97 9.28
N THR A 200 25.29 -6.15 9.86
CA THR A 200 24.49 -7.36 9.62
C THR A 200 23.50 -7.63 10.74
N GLY A 201 23.57 -6.90 11.85
CA GLY A 201 22.68 -7.04 13.00
C GLY A 201 21.29 -6.48 12.71
N ILE A 202 20.27 -7.15 13.23
CA ILE A 202 18.88 -6.68 13.23
C ILE A 202 18.64 -6.03 14.58
N ALA A 203 18.51 -4.69 14.60
CA ALA A 203 18.23 -3.94 15.83
C ALA A 203 16.78 -4.15 16.29
N ASP A 204 16.50 -3.88 17.57
CA ASP A 204 15.13 -3.82 18.08
C ASP A 204 14.38 -2.64 17.46
N LEU A 205 13.06 -2.79 17.30
CA LEU A 205 12.21 -1.70 16.81
C LEU A 205 12.24 -0.54 17.82
N PRO A 206 12.76 0.65 17.45
CA PRO A 206 12.84 1.80 18.35
C PRO A 206 11.45 2.27 18.81
N GLU A 207 11.35 2.75 20.04
CA GLU A 207 10.09 3.21 20.63
C GLU A 207 9.35 4.26 19.78
N TRP A 208 10.09 5.21 19.20
CA TRP A 208 9.51 6.24 18.34
C TRP A 208 8.87 5.66 17.07
N LEU A 209 9.36 4.52 16.57
CA LEU A 209 8.73 3.78 15.47
C LEU A 209 7.57 2.92 15.95
N CYS A 210 7.61 2.36 17.16
CA CYS A 210 6.50 1.60 17.75
C CYS A 210 5.22 2.43 17.78
N ASN A 211 5.32 3.70 18.21
CA ASN A 211 4.19 4.63 18.27
C ASN A 211 3.53 4.89 16.90
N ARG A 212 4.30 4.77 15.82
CA ARG A 212 3.81 4.92 14.43
C ARG A 212 3.34 3.59 13.83
N ALA A 213 3.94 2.48 14.24
CA ALA A 213 3.64 1.15 13.72
C ALA A 213 2.30 0.62 14.23
N LEU A 214 2.00 0.88 15.51
CA LEU A 214 0.75 0.44 16.10
C LEU A 214 -0.43 1.22 15.50
N PRO A 215 -1.58 0.55 15.27
CA PRO A 215 -2.79 1.29 14.98
C PRO A 215 -3.07 2.21 16.19
N PRO A 216 -3.62 3.41 15.96
CA PRO A 216 -4.11 4.20 17.09
C PRO A 216 -5.01 3.29 17.92
N PRO A 217 -4.90 3.32 19.28
CA PRO A 217 -5.76 2.51 20.12
C PRO A 217 -7.19 2.70 19.62
N PRO A 218 -7.97 1.61 19.48
CA PRO A 218 -9.33 1.72 19.00
C PRO A 218 -9.95 2.84 19.82
N ALA A 219 -10.35 3.92 19.14
CA ALA A 219 -11.04 5.00 19.81
C ALA A 219 -12.11 4.29 20.63
N GLN A 220 -12.08 4.48 21.96
CA GLN A 220 -13.13 3.94 22.81
C GLN A 220 -14.43 4.25 22.06
N PRO A 221 -15.33 3.28 21.89
CA PRO A 221 -16.61 3.60 21.32
C PRO A 221 -17.24 4.58 22.28
N GLU A 222 -16.97 5.88 22.10
CA GLU A 222 -17.89 6.92 22.52
C GLU A 222 -19.22 6.41 22.01
N PRO A 223 -20.26 6.34 22.87
CA PRO A 223 -21.55 5.82 22.48
C PRO A 223 -21.97 6.66 21.30
N ARG A 224 -21.70 6.12 20.12
CA ARG A 224 -22.03 6.72 18.86
C ARG A 224 -23.50 6.43 18.89
N GLN A 225 -24.26 7.39 19.41
CA GLN A 225 -25.69 7.42 19.23
C GLN A 225 -25.83 7.36 17.72
N ALA A 226 -26.04 6.13 17.22
CA ALA A 226 -26.69 5.95 15.94
C ALA A 226 -27.88 6.90 16.07
N PRO A 227 -28.04 7.91 15.17
CA PRO A 227 -29.32 8.60 15.13
C PRO A 227 -30.30 7.46 14.98
N ASN A 228 -31.14 7.27 16.00
CA ASN A 228 -32.06 6.16 16.10
C ASN A 228 -32.60 5.97 14.69
N LEU A 229 -32.33 4.83 14.07
CA LEU A 229 -33.27 4.35 13.08
C LEU A 229 -34.59 4.47 13.86
N PRO A 230 -35.55 5.33 13.46
CA PRO A 230 -36.89 5.09 13.94
C PRO A 230 -37.09 3.61 13.62
N ALA A 231 -37.52 2.84 14.62
CA ALA A 231 -37.76 1.41 14.51
C ALA A 231 -38.86 1.19 13.46
N ALA A 232 -38.51 1.40 12.20
CA ALA A 232 -39.29 1.11 11.04
C ALA A 232 -39.00 -0.37 10.82
N LEU A 233 -40.06 -1.15 11.03
CA LEU A 233 -40.09 -2.56 10.72
C LEU A 233 -39.43 -2.78 9.35
N PRO A 234 -38.56 -3.81 9.21
CA PRO A 234 -37.95 -4.16 7.93
C PRO A 234 -38.99 -4.15 6.81
N GLY A 235 -38.69 -3.51 5.68
CA GLY A 235 -39.59 -3.45 4.52
C GLY A 235 -40.61 -2.31 4.45
N ARG A 236 -40.49 -1.23 5.26
CA ARG A 236 -41.30 0.01 5.11
C ARG A 236 -40.48 1.25 4.77
N HIS A 237 -39.53 1.12 3.85
CA HIS A 237 -38.76 2.26 3.36
C HIS A 237 -39.44 2.94 2.17
N THR A 238 -39.41 4.27 2.13
CA THR A 238 -39.97 5.04 1.01
C THR A 238 -39.09 4.92 -0.23
N GLU A 239 -39.66 5.11 -1.42
CA GLU A 239 -38.89 5.16 -2.67
C GLU A 239 -37.78 6.22 -2.63
N THR A 240 -38.03 7.35 -1.97
CA THR A 240 -37.05 8.43 -1.76
C THR A 240 -35.85 7.99 -0.93
N TYR A 241 -36.03 7.09 0.04
CA TYR A 241 -34.94 6.51 0.82
C TYR A 241 -34.05 5.63 -0.04
N TRP A 242 -34.65 4.76 -0.85
CA TRP A 242 -33.92 3.87 -1.75
C TRP A 242 -33.15 4.63 -2.82
N ARG A 243 -33.80 5.62 -3.45
CA ARG A 243 -33.18 6.47 -4.46
C ARG A 243 -31.94 7.18 -3.92
N ARG A 244 -32.02 7.67 -2.67
CA ARG A 244 -30.88 8.30 -2.00
C ARG A 244 -29.72 7.33 -1.80
N ILE A 245 -29.96 6.14 -1.25
CA ILE A 245 -28.88 5.15 -1.03
C ILE A 245 -28.24 4.75 -2.36
N TRP A 246 -29.07 4.52 -3.37
CA TRP A 246 -28.61 4.20 -4.72
C TRP A 246 -27.64 5.26 -5.26
N HIS A 247 -28.04 6.54 -5.24
CA HIS A 247 -27.17 7.64 -5.66
C HIS A 247 -25.93 7.77 -4.78
N ASP A 248 -26.05 7.69 -3.45
CA ASP A 248 -24.92 7.79 -2.52
C ASP A 248 -23.84 6.72 -2.83
N GLU A 249 -24.23 5.50 -3.22
CA GLU A 249 -23.27 4.44 -3.57
C GLU A 249 -22.64 4.66 -4.97
N LEU A 250 -23.43 5.09 -5.95
CA LEU A 250 -22.91 5.40 -7.30
C LEU A 250 -21.92 6.57 -7.26
N ASP A 251 -22.27 7.64 -6.55
CA ASP A 251 -21.43 8.83 -6.42
C ASP A 251 -20.10 8.51 -5.74
N LYS A 252 -20.09 7.62 -4.73
CA LYS A 252 -18.84 7.15 -4.10
C LYS A 252 -17.95 6.43 -5.09
N VAL A 253 -18.52 5.54 -5.90
CA VAL A 253 -17.74 4.80 -6.91
C VAL A 253 -17.15 5.75 -7.94
N GLU A 254 -17.94 6.75 -8.34
CA GLU A 254 -17.58 7.72 -9.37
C GLU A 254 -16.52 8.72 -8.92
N THR A 255 -16.68 9.31 -7.73
CA THR A 255 -15.92 10.51 -7.31
C THR A 255 -14.86 10.25 -6.25
N ARG A 256 -14.99 9.21 -5.42
CA ARG A 256 -14.18 9.07 -4.19
C ARG A 256 -12.74 8.64 -4.49
N PRO A 257 -11.72 9.30 -3.90
CA PRO A 257 -10.33 8.86 -3.97
C PRO A 257 -10.14 7.54 -3.21
N GLY A 258 -9.26 6.67 -3.71
CA GLY A 258 -8.96 5.37 -3.11
C GLY A 258 -8.90 4.23 -4.12
N GLU A 259 -8.70 3.01 -3.62
CA GLU A 259 -8.67 1.80 -4.45
C GLU A 259 -10.03 1.55 -5.11
N ARG A 260 -10.12 1.86 -6.41
CA ARG A 260 -11.32 1.75 -7.26
C ARG A 260 -12.06 0.40 -7.13
N TRP A 261 -11.31 -0.69 -7.02
CA TRP A 261 -11.88 -2.04 -6.92
C TRP A 261 -12.48 -2.33 -5.54
N ARG A 262 -11.88 -1.77 -4.48
CA ARG A 262 -12.46 -1.85 -3.13
C ARG A 262 -13.77 -1.06 -3.05
N LEU A 263 -13.84 0.11 -3.67
CA LEU A 263 -15.07 0.92 -3.71
C LEU A 263 -16.20 0.20 -4.44
N LEU A 264 -15.92 -0.36 -5.62
CA LEU A 264 -16.90 -1.15 -6.38
C LEU A 264 -17.38 -2.39 -5.63
N TYR A 265 -16.43 -3.14 -5.04
CA TYR A 265 -16.74 -4.31 -4.23
C TYR A 265 -17.63 -3.95 -3.03
N ALA A 266 -17.28 -2.88 -2.30
CA ALA A 266 -18.02 -2.45 -1.12
C ALA A 266 -19.43 -1.94 -1.46
N ALA A 267 -19.58 -1.16 -2.53
CA ALA A 267 -20.87 -0.69 -3.00
C ALA A 267 -21.78 -1.86 -3.42
N ALA A 268 -21.27 -2.78 -4.22
CA ALA A 268 -22.01 -3.97 -4.66
C ALA A 268 -22.45 -4.84 -3.46
N ARG A 269 -21.55 -5.04 -2.49
CA ARG A 269 -21.84 -5.78 -1.25
C ARG A 269 -22.96 -5.12 -0.44
N ARG A 270 -22.95 -3.80 -0.31
CA ARG A 270 -23.98 -3.05 0.42
C ARG A 270 -25.33 -3.11 -0.28
N LEU A 271 -25.38 -2.86 -1.60
CA LEU A 271 -26.62 -2.91 -2.38
C LEU A 271 -27.24 -4.31 -2.37
N ALA A 272 -26.43 -5.36 -2.48
CA ALA A 272 -26.91 -6.75 -2.42
C ALA A 272 -27.52 -7.10 -1.06
N ASN A 273 -26.89 -6.68 0.03
CA ASN A 273 -27.39 -6.96 1.37
C ASN A 273 -28.73 -6.25 1.64
N LEU A 274 -28.88 -4.99 1.20
CA LEU A 274 -30.15 -4.25 1.29
C LEU A 274 -31.25 -4.87 0.43
N ALA A 275 -30.93 -5.33 -0.79
CA ALA A 275 -31.89 -6.04 -1.62
C ALA A 275 -32.33 -7.38 -0.99
N THR A 276 -31.39 -8.07 -0.34
CA THR A 276 -31.64 -9.39 0.27
C THR A 276 -32.44 -9.29 1.57
N HIS A 277 -32.14 -8.30 2.42
CA HIS A 277 -32.62 -8.28 3.79
C HIS A 277 -33.58 -7.14 4.13
N ASP A 278 -33.64 -6.10 3.30
CA ASP A 278 -34.42 -4.89 3.59
C ASP A 278 -35.36 -4.50 2.44
N GLN A 279 -35.58 -5.43 1.50
CA GLN A 279 -36.52 -5.31 0.38
C GLN A 279 -36.24 -4.13 -0.56
N ALA A 280 -34.96 -3.76 -0.72
CA ALA A 280 -34.60 -2.74 -1.70
C ALA A 280 -35.03 -3.14 -3.12
N PRO A 281 -35.52 -2.20 -3.95
CA PRO A 281 -36.26 -2.52 -5.18
C PRO A 281 -35.39 -2.90 -6.37
N TRP A 282 -34.07 -2.96 -6.22
CA TRP A 282 -33.12 -3.19 -7.32
C TRP A 282 -32.68 -4.65 -7.40
N SER A 283 -32.50 -5.14 -8.62
CA SER A 283 -31.93 -6.43 -8.94
C SER A 283 -30.40 -6.42 -8.99
N GLU A 284 -29.79 -7.61 -9.01
CA GLU A 284 -28.34 -7.78 -9.23
C GLU A 284 -27.89 -7.15 -10.55
N THR A 285 -28.69 -7.34 -11.61
CA THR A 285 -28.39 -6.84 -12.94
C THR A 285 -28.38 -5.32 -12.96
N GLU A 286 -29.42 -4.68 -12.43
CA GLU A 286 -29.52 -3.22 -12.37
C GLU A 286 -28.39 -2.61 -11.55
N ALA A 287 -28.08 -3.19 -10.38
CA ALA A 287 -26.97 -2.72 -9.55
C ALA A 287 -25.62 -2.89 -10.26
N THR A 288 -25.45 -3.99 -10.99
CA THR A 288 -24.22 -4.28 -11.72
C THR A 288 -24.01 -3.29 -12.86
N GLU A 289 -25.05 -3.03 -13.66
CA GLU A 289 -24.98 -2.09 -14.78
C GLU A 289 -24.75 -0.66 -14.29
N ALA A 290 -25.46 -0.24 -13.23
CA ALA A 290 -25.33 1.10 -12.68
C ALA A 290 -23.95 1.36 -12.06
N LEU A 291 -23.43 0.41 -11.27
CA LEU A 291 -22.08 0.51 -10.69
C LEU A 291 -21.00 0.50 -11.77
N LEU A 292 -21.20 -0.29 -12.82
CA LEU A 292 -20.28 -0.31 -13.94
C LEU A 292 -20.29 1.02 -14.69
N ALA A 293 -21.47 1.58 -14.96
CA ALA A 293 -21.60 2.89 -15.59
C ALA A 293 -20.91 3.99 -14.76
N ALA A 294 -21.08 3.99 -13.42
CA ALA A 294 -20.38 4.91 -12.53
C ALA A 294 -18.85 4.75 -12.60
N ALA A 295 -18.35 3.52 -12.65
CA ALA A 295 -16.93 3.25 -12.84
C ALA A 295 -16.40 3.71 -14.20
N LEU A 296 -17.19 3.59 -15.26
CA LEU A 296 -16.86 4.07 -16.60
C LEU A 296 -16.79 5.61 -16.64
N ARG A 297 -17.78 6.30 -16.05
CA ARG A 297 -17.74 7.76 -15.93
C ARG A 297 -16.51 8.24 -15.17
N ARG A 298 -16.14 7.56 -14.08
CA ARG A 298 -14.88 7.84 -13.39
C ARG A 298 -13.65 7.73 -14.31
N ARG A 299 -13.62 6.78 -15.24
CA ARG A 299 -12.51 6.65 -16.20
C ARG A 299 -12.45 7.82 -17.17
N GLN A 300 -13.60 8.27 -17.67
CA GLN A 300 -13.68 9.43 -18.54
C GLN A 300 -13.09 10.68 -17.87
N HIS A 301 -13.40 10.92 -16.60
CA HIS A 301 -12.86 12.06 -15.84
C HIS A 301 -11.37 11.92 -15.45
N THR A 302 -10.85 10.69 -15.34
CA THR A 302 -9.47 10.43 -14.88
C THR A 302 -8.48 10.13 -16.00
N GLY A 303 -8.93 9.96 -17.24
CA GLY A 303 -8.09 9.66 -18.41
C GLY A 303 -7.40 8.29 -18.38
N LYS A 304 -7.85 7.37 -17.51
CA LYS A 304 -7.23 6.05 -17.31
C LYS A 304 -7.96 4.94 -18.09
N PRO A 305 -7.25 3.88 -18.53
CA PRO A 305 -7.85 2.81 -19.33
C PRO A 305 -8.98 2.07 -18.58
N THR A 306 -9.96 1.64 -19.37
CA THR A 306 -11.14 0.91 -18.90
C THR A 306 -10.83 -0.59 -18.83
N GLU A 307 -11.01 -1.17 -17.65
CA GLU A 307 -10.87 -2.62 -17.40
C GLU A 307 -12.24 -3.18 -17.01
N GLU A 308 -13.19 -3.16 -17.94
CA GLU A 308 -14.60 -3.51 -17.70
C GLU A 308 -14.77 -4.91 -17.09
N ALA A 309 -14.04 -5.90 -17.63
CA ALA A 309 -14.09 -7.27 -17.12
C ALA A 309 -13.66 -7.38 -15.64
N ILE A 310 -12.68 -6.58 -15.22
CA ILE A 310 -12.21 -6.55 -13.83
C ILE A 310 -13.22 -5.83 -12.94
N ALA A 311 -13.83 -4.74 -13.43
CA ALA A 311 -14.90 -4.04 -12.72
C ALA A 311 -16.09 -4.98 -12.46
N ARG A 312 -16.61 -5.64 -13.52
CA ARG A 312 -17.68 -6.64 -13.42
C ARG A 312 -17.34 -7.74 -12.43
N ARG A 313 -16.13 -8.31 -12.50
CA ARG A 313 -15.69 -9.36 -11.56
C ARG A 313 -15.73 -8.90 -10.10
N ASN A 314 -15.32 -7.67 -9.80
CA ASN A 314 -15.33 -7.16 -8.43
C ASN A 314 -16.74 -6.85 -7.95
N ILE A 315 -17.61 -6.33 -8.82
CA ILE A 315 -19.03 -6.13 -8.52
C ILE A 315 -19.68 -7.47 -8.17
N THR A 316 -19.54 -8.49 -9.03
CA THR A 316 -20.11 -9.82 -8.79
C THR A 316 -19.63 -10.42 -7.47
N ARG A 317 -18.34 -10.30 -7.15
CA ARG A 317 -17.81 -10.77 -5.86
C ARG A 317 -18.37 -10.00 -4.67
N GLY A 318 -18.55 -8.69 -4.80
CA GLY A 318 -19.16 -7.86 -3.77
C GLY A 318 -20.61 -8.27 -3.54
N TRP A 319 -21.37 -8.39 -4.63
CA TRP A 319 -22.76 -8.79 -4.61
C TRP A 319 -22.97 -10.15 -3.94
N GLN A 320 -22.24 -11.18 -4.39
CA GLN A 320 -22.26 -12.53 -3.80
C GLN A 320 -21.90 -12.54 -2.30
N ARG A 321 -21.04 -11.61 -1.85
CA ARG A 321 -20.74 -11.50 -0.42
C ARG A 321 -21.90 -10.86 0.33
N GLY A 322 -22.47 -9.78 -0.22
CA GLY A 322 -23.56 -9.03 0.42
C GLY A 322 -24.84 -9.85 0.61
N THR A 323 -25.16 -10.74 -0.32
CA THR A 323 -26.30 -11.68 -0.19
C THR A 323 -26.10 -12.74 0.90
N ARG A 324 -24.86 -12.97 1.35
CA ARG A 324 -24.51 -13.95 2.38
C ARG A 324 -24.26 -13.32 3.75
N ASP A 325 -24.12 -12.00 3.80
CA ASP A 325 -23.88 -11.27 5.02
C ASP A 325 -25.19 -11.12 5.82
N THR A 326 -25.13 -11.11 7.14
CA THR A 326 -26.31 -10.80 7.97
C THR A 326 -26.67 -9.32 7.87
N PRO A 327 -27.91 -8.90 8.18
CA PRO A 327 -28.32 -7.48 8.15
C PRO A 327 -27.40 -6.58 8.98
N ASP A 328 -26.90 -7.09 10.12
CA ASP A 328 -26.01 -6.37 11.03
C ASP A 328 -24.57 -6.23 10.50
N SER A 329 -24.21 -6.96 9.45
CA SER A 329 -22.87 -6.92 8.84
C SER A 329 -22.56 -5.60 8.14
N LEU A 330 -23.55 -4.70 8.00
CA LEU A 330 -23.41 -3.37 7.42
C LEU A 330 -23.24 -2.24 8.46
N HIS A 331 -23.38 -2.52 9.75
CA HIS A 331 -23.21 -1.51 10.80
C HIS A 331 -21.80 -0.91 10.74
N GLY A 332 -21.72 0.42 10.59
CA GLY A 332 -20.45 1.16 10.46
C GLY A 332 -19.98 1.45 9.03
N LEU A 333 -20.63 0.92 7.99
CA LEU A 333 -20.31 1.24 6.58
C LEU A 333 -21.10 2.44 6.03
N GLY A 334 -22.00 3.01 6.84
CA GLY A 334 -22.87 4.12 6.47
C GLY A 334 -22.49 5.44 7.13
N ARG A 335 -21.96 6.37 6.32
CA ARG A 335 -21.77 7.82 6.56
C ARG A 335 -20.53 8.22 7.39
N THR A 336 -19.61 8.89 6.69
CA THR A 336 -18.72 9.91 7.28
C THR A 336 -19.23 11.29 6.85
N ARG A 337 -19.34 12.21 7.82
CA ARG A 337 -19.87 13.60 7.73
C ARG A 337 -19.61 14.34 6.40
N PRO A 338 -20.54 15.19 5.92
CA PRO A 338 -20.16 16.35 5.12
C PRO A 338 -19.37 17.33 5.99
N SER A 339 -18.23 17.79 5.51
CA SER A 339 -17.51 18.93 6.08
C SER A 339 -18.42 20.16 6.04
N GLY A 340 -18.72 20.74 7.19
CA GLY A 340 -19.58 21.90 7.31
C GLY A 340 -19.02 23.10 6.55
N ARG A 341 -19.83 23.68 5.66
CA ARG A 341 -20.03 25.13 5.62
C ARG A 341 -21.32 25.41 6.37
N ALA A 342 -21.21 26.08 7.51
CA ALA A 342 -22.36 26.73 8.12
C ALA A 342 -22.70 27.95 7.26
N GLU A 343 -23.70 27.83 6.41
CA GLU A 343 -24.45 29.00 5.97
C GLU A 343 -25.38 29.39 7.11
N THR A 344 -25.07 30.49 7.78
CA THR A 344 -25.97 31.16 8.73
C THR A 344 -27.20 31.68 7.99
N PRO A 345 -28.43 31.48 8.51
CA PRO A 345 -29.62 32.09 7.92
C PRO A 345 -29.61 33.61 8.18
N ALA A 346 -29.90 34.37 7.15
CA ALA A 346 -30.24 35.79 7.26
C ALA A 346 -31.68 35.95 7.75
N GLU A 347 -31.90 36.84 8.72
CA GLU A 347 -33.18 37.52 8.95
C GLU A 347 -32.99 38.73 9.91
N PRO A 348 -33.94 39.68 10.03
CA PRO A 348 -33.86 40.96 9.32
C PRO A 348 -33.64 42.21 10.21
N SER A 349 -33.41 43.31 9.50
CA SER A 349 -33.14 44.69 9.94
C SER A 349 -34.01 45.29 11.07
N ARG A 350 -33.34 45.89 12.06
CA ARG A 350 -33.66 47.15 12.81
C ARG A 350 -32.30 47.65 13.36
N GLY A 351 -31.78 48.86 13.21
CA GLY A 351 -32.33 50.21 13.32
C GLY A 351 -31.38 50.99 14.26
N GLY A 352 -31.00 52.23 13.92
CA GLY A 352 -30.32 53.17 14.83
C GLY A 352 -28.79 53.25 14.67
N THR A 353 -28.24 54.28 14.01
CA THR A 353 -27.81 55.60 14.54
C THR A 353 -26.36 55.63 15.06
N GLY A 354 -25.57 56.59 14.54
CA GLY A 354 -24.39 57.16 15.21
C GLY A 354 -23.09 57.05 14.40
N GLN A 355 -22.74 58.07 13.60
CA GLN A 355 -21.69 59.08 13.90
C GLN A 355 -20.24 58.53 13.87
N LEU A 356 -19.47 58.78 12.82
CA LEU A 356 -18.67 60.00 12.51
C LEU A 356 -17.20 59.91 12.98
N ARG A 357 -16.31 60.24 12.03
CA ARG A 357 -14.94 60.79 12.09
C ARG A 357 -13.84 59.81 11.64
N LYS A 358 -13.21 60.10 10.47
CA LYS A 358 -12.03 60.97 10.25
C LYS A 358 -10.79 60.34 10.92
N GLN A 359 -9.64 60.16 10.29
CA GLN A 359 -8.99 60.90 9.20
C GLN A 359 -7.67 60.17 8.83
N SER A 360 -7.23 60.30 7.57
CA SER A 360 -5.86 60.57 7.05
C SER A 360 -4.62 60.05 7.83
N SER A 361 -3.52 59.60 7.24
CA SER A 361 -2.77 60.04 6.05
C SER A 361 -1.55 59.11 5.93
N GLY A 362 -1.14 58.69 4.73
CA GLY A 362 0.02 59.27 4.01
C GLY A 362 1.11 58.20 3.89
N ALA A 363 1.46 57.62 2.73
CA ALA A 363 1.91 58.12 1.44
C ALA A 363 3.45 58.28 1.32
N CYS A 364 3.94 57.84 0.15
CA CYS A 364 5.25 58.05 -0.51
C CYS A 364 6.48 57.30 0.05
N GLY A 365 7.39 56.78 -0.78
CA GLY A 365 7.58 56.76 -2.25
C GLY A 365 8.71 55.75 -2.56
N ARG A 366 8.62 54.88 -3.56
CA ARG A 366 8.99 55.01 -4.99
C ARG A 366 10.39 55.54 -5.31
N LEU A 367 10.95 54.89 -6.35
CA LEU A 367 11.96 55.27 -7.35
C LEU A 367 13.31 54.54 -7.19
N SER A 368 14.07 54.15 -8.23
CA SER A 368 13.83 53.63 -9.60
C SER A 368 15.19 53.59 -10.33
N GLY A 369 15.36 52.66 -11.26
CA GLY A 369 16.29 52.74 -12.42
C GLY A 369 17.69 52.14 -12.22
N SER A 370 18.42 51.66 -13.22
CA SER A 370 18.18 51.26 -14.62
C SER A 370 19.54 50.76 -15.18
N THR A 371 19.51 49.68 -15.98
CA THR A 371 20.29 49.40 -17.22
C THR A 371 21.80 49.67 -17.33
N THR A 372 22.58 48.69 -17.84
CA THR A 372 23.21 48.72 -19.19
C THR A 372 23.83 47.37 -19.61
N ASP A 373 23.72 47.10 -20.92
CA ASP A 373 24.37 46.05 -21.72
C ASP A 373 25.90 46.14 -21.80
N THR A 374 26.57 45.01 -22.08
CA THR A 374 27.48 44.90 -23.24
C THR A 374 27.87 43.45 -23.57
N ALA A 375 27.89 43.17 -24.87
CA ALA A 375 28.25 41.91 -25.52
C ALA A 375 29.76 41.71 -25.69
N GLY A 376 30.19 40.45 -25.81
CA GLY A 376 31.54 40.06 -26.24
C GLY A 376 31.59 38.61 -26.75
N ARG A 377 31.95 38.46 -28.03
CA ARG A 377 31.97 37.24 -28.85
C ARG A 377 33.15 36.31 -28.53
N GLY A 378 33.00 35.02 -28.89
CA GLY A 378 34.04 34.28 -29.62
C GLY A 378 34.36 32.86 -29.14
N GLY A 379 34.36 31.89 -30.06
CA GLY A 379 35.24 30.71 -29.97
C GLY A 379 34.58 29.34 -30.08
N SER A 380 34.51 28.83 -31.30
CA SER A 380 34.23 27.44 -31.68
C SER A 380 35.38 26.50 -31.30
N SER A 381 35.11 25.25 -30.90
CA SER A 381 35.79 24.05 -31.45
C SER A 381 35.30 22.73 -30.81
N ASP A 382 35.07 21.77 -31.70
CA ASP A 382 34.78 20.36 -31.48
C ASP A 382 35.90 19.61 -30.72
N GLN A 383 35.50 18.54 -30.01
CA GLN A 383 35.96 17.14 -30.20
C GLN A 383 35.82 16.30 -28.90
N ARG A 384 35.12 15.17 -29.03
CA ARG A 384 35.28 13.93 -28.22
C ARG A 384 35.83 12.83 -29.17
N PRO A 385 36.16 11.63 -28.69
CA PRO A 385 37.17 11.27 -27.68
C PRO A 385 38.18 10.25 -28.26
N ASN A 386 39.40 10.15 -27.70
CA ASN A 386 40.38 9.14 -28.08
C ASN A 386 40.49 8.02 -27.03
N THR A 387 40.19 6.81 -27.47
CA THR A 387 40.52 5.51 -26.85
C THR A 387 41.90 5.06 -27.37
N PRO A 388 42.75 4.39 -26.57
CA PRO A 388 43.85 3.57 -27.09
C PRO A 388 43.62 2.06 -26.84
N PRO A 389 44.41 1.18 -27.50
CA PRO A 389 43.93 -0.10 -28.02
C PRO A 389 44.22 -1.32 -27.13
N THR A 390 43.51 -2.40 -27.47
CA THR A 390 43.76 -3.81 -27.16
C THR A 390 45.12 -4.28 -27.68
N ASP A 391 45.89 -4.97 -26.83
CA ASP A 391 46.91 -5.93 -27.24
C ASP A 391 46.49 -7.35 -26.84
N GLN A 392 46.53 -8.22 -27.84
CA GLN A 392 46.42 -9.67 -27.74
C GLN A 392 47.81 -10.22 -27.42
N HIS A 393 47.91 -11.15 -26.48
CA HIS A 393 48.97 -12.14 -26.49
C HIS A 393 48.41 -13.53 -26.20
N SER A 394 48.66 -14.41 -27.16
CA SER A 394 48.30 -15.81 -27.20
C SER A 394 49.27 -16.69 -26.39
N SER A 395 48.71 -17.82 -25.94
CA SER A 395 49.30 -19.18 -26.00
C SER A 395 50.08 -19.78 -24.81
N HIS A 396 49.74 -21.07 -24.61
CA HIS A 396 50.47 -22.22 -24.03
C HIS A 396 50.48 -22.35 -22.49
N GLU A 397 49.70 -23.29 -21.93
CA GLU A 397 49.94 -24.76 -21.81
C GLU A 397 50.86 -25.10 -20.62
N GLY A 398 50.43 -26.08 -19.80
CA GLY A 398 51.29 -26.73 -18.82
C GLY A 398 50.54 -27.30 -17.62
N ALA A 399 50.09 -28.55 -17.76
CA ALA A 399 49.51 -29.36 -16.71
C ALA A 399 50.51 -29.73 -15.60
N ALA A 400 49.99 -29.90 -14.39
CA ALA A 400 50.31 -30.98 -13.45
C ALA A 400 49.12 -31.18 -12.51
#